data_AF-A0A353MIK4-F1
#
_entry.id   AF-A0A353MIK4-F1
#
_cell.length_a   1.000
_cell.length_b   1.000
_cell.length_c   1.000
_cell.angle_alpha   90.00
_cell.angle_beta   90.00
_cell.angle_gamma   90.00
#
_symmetry.space_group_name_H-M   'P 1'
#
loop_
_entity.id
_entity.type
_entity.pdbx_description
1 polymer ?
#
loop_
_entity_poly.entity_id
_entity_poly.type
_entity_poly.pdbx_seq_one_letter_code
_entity_poly.pdbx_strand_id
1 'polypeptide(L)' 'MELKNRIWMNGSLEWYAFLGENEVFLGSREVPYPLSEGDKWTNVYGDVFQVVDSEIVHLERVEPPQRYW' A
#
# COMPACT_ATOMS: atom_id res chain seq x y z
N MET A 1 -5.54 -2.86 15.57
CA MET A 1 -6.43 -3.35 14.50
C MET A 1 -5.69 -4.46 13.77
N GLU A 2 -6.36 -5.55 13.43
CA GLU A 2 -5.74 -6.67 12.72
C GLU A 2 -6.11 -6.56 11.24
N LEU A 3 -5.10 -6.37 10.38
CA LEU A 3 -5.32 -6.35 8.94
C LEU A 3 -5.61 -7.77 8.45
N LYS A 4 -6.59 -7.90 7.57
CA LYS A 4 -6.93 -9.16 6.90
C LYS A 4 -5.84 -9.56 5.90
N ASN A 5 -5.17 -8.59 5.29
CA ASN A 5 -4.12 -8.86 4.31
C ASN A 5 -2.85 -9.34 5.00
N ARG A 6 -2.21 -10.34 4.40
CA ARG A 6 -0.85 -10.70 4.75
C ARG A 6 0.09 -9.64 4.19
N ILE A 7 0.67 -8.83 5.07
CA ILE A 7 1.65 -7.79 4.73
C ILE A 7 3.05 -8.16 5.21
N TRP A 8 4.08 -7.72 4.49
CA TRP A 8 5.47 -7.84 4.93
C TRP A 8 6.31 -6.71 4.35
N MET A 9 7.48 -6.50 4.96
CA MET A 9 8.46 -5.51 4.54
C MET A 9 9.78 -6.22 4.22
N ASN A 10 10.44 -5.84 3.13
CA ASN A 10 11.77 -6.35 2.82
C ASN A 10 12.89 -5.50 3.50
N GLY A 11 14.15 -5.87 3.27
CA GLY A 11 15.31 -5.16 3.85
C GLY A 11 15.53 -3.73 3.33
N SER A 12 14.81 -3.31 2.30
CA SER A 12 14.88 -1.99 1.68
C SER A 12 13.75 -1.05 2.11
N LEU A 13 12.98 -1.41 3.15
CA LEU A 13 11.77 -0.69 3.59
C LEU A 13 10.66 -0.64 2.53
N GLU A 14 10.62 -1.65 1.65
CA GLU A 14 9.55 -1.82 0.68
C GLU A 14 8.49 -2.76 1.25
N TRP A 15 7.24 -2.33 1.14
CA TRP A 15 6.07 -3.02 1.66
C TRP A 15 5.35 -3.77 0.55
N TYR A 16 4.94 -4.98 0.89
CA TYR A 16 4.21 -5.87 0.01
C TYR A 16 3.03 -6.47 0.76
N ALA A 17 2.01 -6.83 0.00
CA ALA A 17 0.87 -7.56 0.52
C ALA A 17 0.33 -8.55 -0.50
N PHE A 18 -0.35 -9.58 0.00
CA PHE A 18 -1.24 -10.38 -0.83
C PHE A 18 -2.62 -9.72 -0.92
N LEU A 19 -3.02 -9.35 -2.13
CA LEU A 19 -4.39 -8.96 -2.47
C LEU A 19 -5.04 -10.13 -3.22
N GLY A 20 -5.82 -10.93 -2.49
CA GLY A 20 -6.23 -12.26 -2.96
C GLY A 20 -5.03 -13.19 -3.10
N GLU A 21 -4.78 -13.68 -4.31
CA GLU A 21 -3.63 -14.57 -4.63
C GLU A 21 -2.43 -13.82 -5.22
N ASN A 22 -2.56 -12.51 -5.48
CA ASN A 22 -1.51 -11.73 -6.12
C ASN A 22 -0.63 -11.04 -5.08
N GLU A 23 0.69 -11.19 -5.24
CA GLU A 23 1.66 -10.35 -4.55
C GLU A 23 1.64 -8.95 -5.17
N VAL A 24 1.42 -7.94 -4.33
CA VAL A 24 1.30 -6.54 -4.75
C VAL A 24 2.29 -5.69 -3.96
N PHE A 25 3.02 -4.84 -4.69
CA PHE A 25 3.87 -3.82 -4.11
C PHE A 25 3.04 -2.63 -3.64
N LEU A 26 3.05 -2.39 -2.33
CA LEU A 26 2.27 -1.32 -1.70
C LEU A 26 3.00 0.03 -1.73
N GLY A 27 4.33 0.03 -1.77
CA GLY A 27 5.13 1.25 -1.68
C GLY A 27 6.32 1.07 -0.74
N SER A 28 6.95 2.19 -0.41
CA SER A 28 8.09 2.26 0.50
C SER A 28 7.79 3.21 1.67
N ARG A 29 8.44 4.37 1.70
CA ARG A 29 8.27 5.42 2.73
C ARG A 29 6.89 6.08 2.70
N GLU A 30 6.17 5.96 1.59
CA GLU A 30 4.82 6.51 1.44
C GLU A 30 3.74 5.68 2.17
N VAL A 31 4.05 4.44 2.53
CA VAL A 31 3.08 3.55 3.19
C VAL A 31 2.90 3.99 4.64
N PRO A 32 1.67 4.31 5.09
CA PRO A 32 1.41 4.66 6.48
C PRO A 32 1.76 3.49 7.40
N TYR A 33 2.50 3.75 8.49
CA TYR A 33 2.80 2.74 9.49
C TYR A 33 2.72 3.31 10.90
N PRO A 34 1.91 2.71 11.81
CA PRO A 34 1.08 1.53 11.60
C PRO A 34 -0.16 1.83 10.74
N LEU A 35 -0.54 0.88 9.88
CA LEU A 35 -1.77 0.99 9.07
C LEU A 35 -3.02 0.99 9.94
N SER A 36 -3.93 1.89 9.63
CA SER A 36 -5.19 2.14 10.31
C SER A 36 -6.35 2.25 9.32
N GLU A 37 -7.58 2.03 9.79
CA GLU A 37 -8.77 2.15 8.96
C GLU A 37 -8.89 3.54 8.33
N GLY A 38 -9.17 3.59 7.02
CA GLY A 38 -9.28 4.84 6.26
C GLY A 38 -7.96 5.39 5.75
N ASP A 39 -6.81 4.80 6.12
CA ASP A 39 -5.52 5.19 5.57
C ASP A 39 -5.53 5.02 4.06
N LYS A 40 -5.12 6.08 3.35
CA LYS A 40 -5.06 6.13 1.88
C LYS A 40 -3.71 6.67 1.45
N TRP A 41 -3.06 6.01 0.51
CA TRP A 41 -1.78 6.44 -0.04
C TRP A 41 -1.67 6.09 -1.53
N THR A 42 -0.66 6.67 -2.18
CA THR A 42 -0.34 6.40 -3.58
C THR A 42 1.12 6.00 -3.67
N ASN A 43 1.40 4.83 -4.27
CA ASN A 43 2.76 4.35 -4.42
C ASN A 43 3.51 5.10 -5.54
N VAL A 44 4.80 4.80 -5.68
CA VAL A 44 5.68 5.37 -6.72
C VAL A 44 5.21 5.12 -8.16
N TYR A 45 4.36 4.12 -8.40
CA TYR A 45 3.86 3.73 -9.70
C TYR A 45 2.49 4.34 -10.03
N GLY A 46 1.93 5.12 -9.09
CA GLY A 46 0.61 5.73 -9.20
C GLY A 46 -0.54 4.84 -8.73
N ASP A 47 -0.27 3.69 -8.11
CA ASP A 47 -1.33 2.85 -7.55
C ASP A 47 -1.84 3.45 -6.24
N VAL A 48 -3.16 3.63 -6.17
CA VAL A 48 -3.84 4.19 -5.01
C VAL A 48 -4.40 3.05 -4.17
N PHE A 49 -4.00 2.99 -2.91
CA PHE A 49 -4.47 2.01 -1.95
C PHE A 49 -5.24 2.69 -0.82
N GLN A 50 -6.21 1.98 -0.25
CA GLN A 50 -6.90 2.41 0.95
C GLN A 50 -7.18 1.22 1.87
N VAL A 51 -7.15 1.44 3.19
CA VAL A 51 -7.63 0.46 4.17
C VAL A 51 -9.15 0.66 4.36
N VAL A 52 -9.93 -0.36 4.01
CA VAL A 52 -11.39 -0.40 4.14
C VAL A 52 -11.78 -1.74 4.77
N ASP A 53 -12.58 -1.72 5.84
CA ASP A 53 -13.02 -2.90 6.58
C ASP A 53 -11.86 -3.79 7.03
N SER A 54 -10.76 -3.18 7.49
CA SER A 54 -9.52 -3.88 7.82
C SER A 54 -8.84 -4.64 6.67
N GLU A 55 -9.13 -4.25 5.43
CA GLU A 55 -8.53 -4.79 4.22
C GLU A 55 -7.89 -3.68 3.38
N ILE A 56 -6.66 -3.88 2.92
CA ILE A 56 -6.01 -3.03 1.92
C ILE A 56 -6.63 -3.35 0.56
N VAL A 57 -7.24 -2.36 -0.06
CA VAL A 57 -7.81 -2.45 -1.41
C VAL A 57 -7.02 -1.59 -2.37
N HIS A 58 -6.81 -2.08 -3.58
CA HIS A 58 -6.37 -1.26 -4.71
C HIS A 58 -7.59 -0.55 -5.30
N LEU A 59 -7.56 0.78 -5.31
CA LEU A 59 -8.70 1.60 -5.76
C LEU A 59 -8.60 1.92 -7.24
N GLU A 60 -7.46 2.46 -7.65
CA GLU A 60 -7.25 2.99 -8.99
C GLU A 60 -5.76 3.18 -9.26
N ARG A 61 -5.43 3.47 -10.52
CA ARG A 61 -4.10 3.91 -10.92
C ARG A 61 -4.18 5.32 -11.49
N VAL A 62 -3.43 6.23 -10.88
CA VAL A 62 -3.29 7.62 -11.28
C VAL A 62 -1.92 7.86 -11.92
N GLU A 63 -1.69 9.06 -12.46
CA GLU A 63 -0.36 9.45 -12.89
C GLU A 63 0.63 9.36 -11.71
N PRO A 64 1.81 8.74 -11.89
CA PRO A 64 2.80 8.62 -10.82
C PRO A 64 3.11 9.97 -10.19
N PRO A 65 3.21 10.05 -8.85
CA PRO A 65 3.53 11.30 -8.19
C PRO A 65 4.88 11.83 -8.69
N GLN A 66 4.90 13.09 -9.14
CA GLN A 66 6.14 13.71 -9.61
C GLN A 66 7.13 13.84 -8.45
N ARG A 67 8.22 13.06 -8.50
CA ARG A 67 9.33 13.16 -7.56
C ARG A 67 10.25 14.27 -8.02
N TYR A 68 10.20 15.41 -7.34
CA TYR A 68 11.26 16.42 -7.44
C TYR A 68 12.48 15.89 -6.68
N TRP A 69 13.58 15.70 -7.40
CA TRP A 69 14.89 15.29 -6.87
C TRP A 69 15.62 16.49 -6.27
#